data_AF-A0AAW8AQ70-F1
#
_entry.id   AF-A0AAW8AQ70-F1
#
_cell.length_a   1.000
_cell.length_b   1.000
_cell.length_c   1.000
_cell.angle_alpha   90.00
_cell.angle_beta   90.00
_cell.angle_gamma   90.00
#
_symmetry.space_group_name_H-M   'P 1'
#
loop_
_entity.id
_entity.type
_entity.pdbx_description
1 polymer ?
#
loop_
_entity_poly.entity_id
_entity_poly.type
_entity_poly.pdbx_seq_one_letter_code
_entity_poly.pdbx_strand_id
1 'polypeptide(L)'
;LYLTAVTSDTVHEGKVAGEWLVKAVAGKDCKVVELQGTVGSSPAINRKKGFEDGIASASNIKITRSQTGDFTRSKGKEVMEG
;
A
#
# COMPACT_ATOMS: atom_id res chain seq x y z
N LEU A 1 -15.24 -29.82 15.01
CA LEU A 1 -13.93 -29.17 14.82
C LEU A 1 -14.23 -27.73 14.41
N TYR A 2 -13.98 -26.74 15.27
CA TYR A 2 -14.16 -25.33 14.89
C TYR A 2 -12.77 -24.72 14.68
N LEU A 3 -12.54 -24.19 13.48
CA LEU A 3 -11.38 -23.36 13.17
C LEU A 3 -11.88 -21.91 13.09
N THR A 4 -11.69 -21.15 14.15
CA THR A 4 -11.94 -19.70 14.15
C THR A 4 -10.60 -19.00 14.03
N ALA A 5 -10.35 -18.38 12.88
CA ALA A 5 -9.21 -17.49 12.68
C ALA A 5 -9.68 -16.04 12.83
N VAL A 6 -9.10 -15.32 13.79
CA VAL A 6 -9.30 -13.87 13.95
C VAL A 6 -8.02 -13.20 13.47
N THR A 7 -8.10 -12.44 12.38
CA THR A 7 -6.97 -11.71 11.80
C THR A 7 -7.39 -10.31 11.42
N SER A 8 -6.43 -9.40 11.29
CA SER A 8 -6.69 -8.03 10.83
C SER A 8 -7.22 -7.98 9.40
N ASP A 9 -8.13 -7.03 9.12
CA ASP A 9 -8.50 -6.69 7.76
C ASP A 9 -7.41 -5.81 7.13
N THR A 10 -6.48 -6.49 6.46
CA THR A 10 -5.36 -5.86 5.78
C THR A 10 -5.77 -5.08 4.51
N VAL A 11 -6.97 -5.30 3.97
CA VAL A 11 -7.52 -4.47 2.88
C VAL A 11 -7.97 -3.14 3.45
N HIS A 12 -8.68 -3.16 4.59
CA HIS A 12 -9.11 -1.94 5.27
C HIS A 12 -7.90 -1.08 5.69
N GLU A 13 -6.83 -1.70 6.20
CA GLU A 13 -5.56 -1.00 6.50
C GLU A 13 -5.02 -0.22 5.29
N GLY A 14 -4.97 -0.86 4.11
CA GLY A 14 -4.53 -0.21 2.88
C GLY A 14 -5.44 0.95 2.48
N LYS A 15 -6.76 0.76 2.59
CA LYS A 15 -7.76 1.77 2.22
C LYS A 15 -7.65 3.03 3.06
N VAL A 16 -7.48 2.87 4.37
CA VAL A 16 -7.29 4.00 5.29
C VAL A 16 -6.04 4.80 4.92
N ALA A 17 -4.94 4.14 4.53
CA ALA A 17 -3.73 4.82 4.07
C ALA A 17 -3.95 5.60 2.76
N GLY A 18 -4.68 5.01 1.80
CA GLY A 18 -5.03 5.68 0.55
C GLY A 18 -5.92 6.90 0.77
N GLU A 19 -6.99 6.76 1.55
CA GLU A 19 -7.90 7.87 1.89
C GLU A 19 -7.19 8.99 2.65
N TRP A 20 -6.27 8.65 3.54
CA TRP A 20 -5.41 9.62 4.22
C TRP A 20 -4.56 10.40 3.21
N LEU A 21 -3.94 9.72 2.24
CA LEU A 21 -3.12 10.37 1.23
C LEU A 21 -3.95 11.33 0.36
N VAL A 22 -5.16 10.93 -0.07
CA VAL A 22 -6.08 11.79 -0.82
C VAL A 22 -6.34 13.10 -0.06
N LYS A 23 -6.64 13.00 1.24
CA LYS A 23 -6.86 14.16 2.10
C LYS A 23 -5.61 15.01 2.27
N ALA A 24 -4.45 14.39 2.49
CA ALA A 24 -3.18 15.08 2.73
C ALA A 24 -2.69 15.86 1.50
N VAL A 25 -2.89 15.30 0.31
CA VAL A 25 -2.49 15.90 -0.97
C VAL A 25 -3.40 17.07 -1.35
N ALA A 26 -4.64 17.11 -0.85
CA ALA A 26 -5.58 18.21 -1.01
C ALA A 26 -5.75 18.67 -2.48
N GLY A 27 -5.85 17.72 -3.40
CA GLY A 27 -6.06 17.97 -4.83
C GLY A 27 -4.81 18.37 -5.64
N LYS A 28 -3.63 18.45 -5.02
CA LYS A 28 -2.37 18.70 -5.74
C LYS A 28 -1.91 17.46 -6.51
N ASP A 29 -1.14 17.63 -7.58
CA ASP A 29 -0.52 16.48 -8.24
C ASP A 29 0.45 15.76 -7.30
N CYS A 30 0.29 14.44 -7.19
CA CYS A 30 1.11 13.60 -6.33
C CYS A 30 1.58 12.36 -7.07
N LYS A 31 2.91 12.21 -7.16
CA LYS A 31 3.55 10.98 -7.60
C LYS A 31 3.89 10.14 -6.39
N VAL A 32 3.40 8.92 -6.36
CA VAL A 32 3.61 7.96 -5.28
C VAL A 32 4.63 6.92 -5.73
N VAL A 33 5.57 6.60 -4.85
CA VAL A 33 6.40 5.40 -4.96
C VAL A 33 5.98 4.46 -3.82
N GLU A 34 5.61 3.24 -4.17
CA GLU A 34 5.10 2.25 -3.23
C GLU A 34 6.19 1.24 -2.85
N LEU A 35 6.34 0.99 -1.55
CA LEU A 35 7.09 -0.14 -1.01
C LEU A 35 6.13 -1.20 -0.50
N GLN A 36 6.20 -2.37 -1.12
CA GLN A 36 5.39 -3.53 -0.74
C GLN A 36 6.14 -4.44 0.23
N GLY A 37 5.37 -5.28 0.92
CA GLY A 37 5.90 -6.39 1.72
C GLY A 37 6.46 -7.53 0.87
N THR A 38 6.63 -8.70 1.50
CA THR A 38 7.04 -9.93 0.82
C THR A 38 6.10 -10.27 -0.32
N VAL A 39 6.69 -10.54 -1.49
CA VAL A 39 5.98 -10.88 -2.73
C VAL A 39 5.11 -12.12 -2.50
N GLY A 40 3.87 -12.07 -2.98
CA GLY A 40 2.92 -13.18 -2.87
C GLY A 40 2.28 -13.36 -1.49
N SER A 41 2.69 -12.58 -0.47
CA SER A 41 2.05 -12.64 0.84
C SER A 41 0.66 -11.97 0.81
N SER A 42 -0.34 -12.60 1.45
CA SER A 42 -1.69 -12.06 1.54
C SER A 42 -1.73 -10.63 2.10
N PRO A 43 -0.94 -10.27 3.15
CA PRO A 43 -0.91 -8.89 3.64
C PRO A 43 -0.39 -7.87 2.62
N ALA A 44 0.61 -8.23 1.81
CA ALA A 44 1.12 -7.32 0.77
C ALA A 44 0.09 -7.10 -0.34
N ILE A 45 -0.55 -8.18 -0.80
CA ILE A 45 -1.60 -8.11 -1.84
C ILE A 45 -2.80 -7.31 -1.35
N ASN A 46 -3.28 -7.60 -0.14
CA ASN A 46 -4.46 -6.96 0.42
C ASN A 46 -4.27 -5.47 0.69
N ARG A 47 -3.11 -5.07 1.25
CA ARG A 47 -2.81 -3.66 1.49
C ARG A 47 -2.65 -2.87 0.20
N LYS A 48 -2.01 -3.45 -0.82
CA LYS A 48 -1.91 -2.85 -2.16
C LYS A 48 -3.29 -2.58 -2.73
N LYS A 49 -4.16 -3.60 -2.73
CA LYS A 49 -5.54 -3.47 -3.20
C LYS A 49 -6.30 -2.38 -2.44
N GLY A 50 -6.25 -2.43 -1.11
CA GLY A 50 -6.89 -1.42 -0.27
C GLY A 50 -6.40 -0.01 -0.58
N PHE A 51 -5.09 0.17 -0.72
CA PHE A 51 -4.49 1.46 -1.05
C PHE A 51 -4.93 1.99 -2.41
N GLU A 52 -4.91 1.15 -3.44
CA GLU A 52 -5.41 1.47 -4.79
C GLU A 52 -6.90 1.86 -4.75
N ASP A 53 -7.73 1.11 -4.02
CA ASP A 53 -9.15 1.42 -3.82
C ASP A 53 -9.34 2.77 -3.09
N GLY A 54 -8.49 3.07 -2.11
CA GLY A 54 -8.52 4.31 -1.32
C GLY A 54 -8.16 5.56 -2.14
N ILE A 55 -7.28 5.43 -3.14
CA ILE A 55 -6.87 6.54 -4.02
C ILE A 55 -7.66 6.58 -5.34
N ALA A 56 -8.50 5.59 -5.65
CA ALA A 56 -9.18 5.45 -6.94
C ALA A 56 -10.02 6.68 -7.35
N SER A 57 -10.52 7.44 -6.36
CA SER A 57 -11.29 8.67 -6.60
C SER A 57 -10.43 9.91 -6.92
N ALA A 58 -9.11 9.83 -6.75
CA ALA A 58 -8.17 10.95 -6.86
C ALA A 58 -7.25 10.78 -8.09
N SER A 59 -7.68 11.29 -9.24
CA SER A 59 -6.93 11.20 -10.51
C SER A 59 -5.60 11.97 -10.52
N ASN A 60 -5.42 12.90 -9.58
CA ASN A 60 -4.19 13.65 -9.32
C ASN A 60 -3.11 12.80 -8.61
N ILE A 61 -3.46 11.64 -8.07
CA ILE A 61 -2.53 10.73 -7.39
C ILE A 61 -2.18 9.58 -8.35
N LYS A 62 -0.88 9.43 -8.63
CA LYS A 62 -0.40 8.37 -9.53
C LYS A 62 0.73 7.59 -8.88
N ILE A 63 0.54 6.27 -8.80
CA ILE A 63 1.63 5.35 -8.45
C ILE A 63 2.56 5.25 -9.66
N THR A 64 3.81 5.69 -9.46
CA THR A 64 4.82 5.77 -10.52
C THR A 64 5.79 4.60 -10.51
N ARG A 65 6.01 4.01 -9.33
CA ARG A 65 6.88 2.86 -9.14
C ARG A 65 6.35 2.08 -7.94
N SER A 66 6.36 0.76 -8.05
CA SER A 66 5.96 -0.16 -6.99
C SER A 66 7.01 -1.26 -6.90
N GLN A 67 7.65 -1.37 -5.74
CA GLN A 67 8.78 -2.27 -5.50
C GLN A 67 8.59 -3.00 -4.18
N THR A 68 9.06 -4.24 -4.09
CA THR A 68 9.07 -4.97 -2.82
C THR A 68 10.25 -4.53 -1.96
N GLY A 69 9.98 -4.22 -0.69
CA GLY A 69 10.98 -4.11 0.38
C GLY A 69 11.10 -5.39 1.20
N ASP A 70 10.36 -6.45 0.86
CA ASP A 70 10.37 -7.75 1.52
C ASP A 70 10.20 -7.69 3.05
N PHE A 71 9.42 -6.72 3.53
CA PHE A 71 9.30 -6.38 4.97
C PHE A 71 10.61 -6.06 5.71
N THR A 72 11.72 -5.87 5.00
CA THR A 72 13.02 -5.50 5.59
C THR A 72 13.36 -4.04 5.30
N ARG A 73 13.95 -3.38 6.30
CA ARG A 73 14.46 -2.02 6.11
C ARG A 73 15.58 -1.97 5.07
N SER A 74 16.45 -2.97 5.07
CA SER A 74 17.60 -3.05 4.15
C SER A 74 17.15 -3.10 2.70
N LYS A 75 16.23 -4.01 2.35
CA LYS A 75 15.74 -4.13 0.97
C LYS A 75 14.91 -2.91 0.56
N GLY A 76 14.09 -2.38 1.48
CA GLY A 76 13.35 -1.14 1.24
C GLY A 76 14.25 0.05 0.92
N LYS A 77 15.40 0.16 1.59
CA LYS A 77 16.41 1.19 1.29
C LYS A 77 17.06 0.96 -0.08
N GLU A 78 17.53 -0.26 -0.34
CA GLU A 78 18.18 -0.63 -1.61
C GLU A 78 17.32 -0.27 -2.84
N VAL A 79 16.03 -0.59 -2.83
CA VAL A 79 15.14 -0.35 -3.98
C VAL A 79 14.73 1.13 -4.14
N MET A 80 15.01 1.97 -3.14
CA MET A 80 14.75 3.41 -3.17
C MET A 80 15.98 4.24 -3.51
N GLU A 81 17.18 3.71 -3.29
CA GLU A 81 18.44 4.37 -3.68
C GLU A 81 18.77 4.20 -5.17
N GLY A 82 18.22 3.18 -5.84
CA GLY A 82 18.35 2.95 -7.28
C GLY A 82 17.06 3.14 -8.07
#